data_AF-A0A536GIQ8-F1
#
_entry.id   AF-A0A536GIQ8-F1
#
_cell.length_a   1.000
_cell.length_b   1.000
_cell.length_c   1.000
_cell.angle_alpha   90.00
_cell.angle_beta   90.00
_cell.angle_gamma   90.00
#
_symmetry.space_group_name_H-M   'P 1'
#
loop_
_entity.id
_entity.type
_entity.pdbx_description
1 polymer ?
#
loop_
_entity_poly.entity_id
_entity_poly.type
_entity_poly.pdbx_seq_one_letter_code
_entity_poly.pdbx_strand_id
1 'polypeptide(L)'
;MNYHLGEWISIHARAERVPPRFTVSITLGDLPEGWQPGGKHARTWSGLVGLVLIAPFVILLTASVLHNLGLSAPYSWLSGSTFAILAGTVSLFIGIPVAIAMNLWRITRLGWRRHGGSLDGLIALEVAPLHLAVVVVAVLVGGIFVAHLAVDSYACMSGVRSAC
;
A
#
# COMPACT_ATOMS: atom_id res chain seq x y z
N MET A 1 0.68 -20.66 -26.04
CA MET A 1 2.00 -20.24 -25.54
C MET A 1 2.03 -18.72 -25.55
N ASN A 2 1.79 -18.08 -24.40
CA ASN A 2 2.09 -16.68 -24.16
C ASN A 2 2.56 -16.62 -22.71
N TYR A 3 3.86 -16.81 -22.51
CA TYR A 3 4.50 -16.56 -21.23
C TYR A 3 4.51 -15.04 -21.05
N HIS A 4 3.54 -14.50 -20.31
CA HIS A 4 3.69 -13.16 -19.76
C HIS A 4 4.84 -13.23 -18.75
N LEU A 5 6.05 -12.91 -19.22
CA LEU A 5 7.12 -12.39 -18.39
C LEU A 5 6.50 -11.24 -17.60
N GLY A 6 6.29 -11.46 -16.29
CA GLY A 6 5.70 -10.43 -15.44
C GLY A 6 6.56 -9.18 -15.54
N GLU A 7 5.96 -8.03 -15.86
CA GLU A 7 6.67 -6.77 -15.76
C GLU A 7 7.06 -6.58 -14.29
N TRP A 8 8.34 -6.34 -14.04
CA TRP A 8 8.89 -6.03 -12.72
C TRP A 8 9.26 -4.56 -12.66
N ILE A 9 8.97 -3.94 -11.51
CA ILE A 9 9.56 -2.66 -11.13
C ILE A 9 10.69 -3.00 -10.17
N SER A 10 11.94 -2.91 -10.61
CA SER A 10 13.08 -3.29 -9.78
C SER A 10 13.93 -2.06 -9.43
N ILE A 11 14.26 -1.94 -8.14
CA ILE A 11 15.17 -0.96 -7.59
C ILE A 11 16.39 -1.74 -7.10
N HIS A 12 17.52 -1.51 -7.75
CA HIS A 12 18.79 -2.09 -7.38
C HIS A 12 19.66 -1.01 -6.74
N ALA A 13 20.22 -1.30 -5.58
CA ALA A 13 21.11 -0.42 -4.85
C ALA A 13 22.44 -1.15 -4.63
N ARG A 14 23.51 -0.65 -5.23
CA ARG A 14 24.86 -1.18 -5.08
C ARG A 14 25.74 -0.19 -4.34
N ALA A 15 26.33 -0.66 -3.23
CA ALA A 15 27.31 0.08 -2.44
C ALA A 15 28.69 -0.59 -2.56
N GLU A 16 29.65 0.07 -3.16
CA GLU A 16 31.05 -0.37 -3.30
C GLU A 16 31.94 0.38 -2.30
N ARG A 17 32.92 -0.31 -1.70
CA ARG A 17 33.84 0.29 -0.73
C ARG A 17 35.09 0.93 -1.35
N VAL A 18 35.59 0.40 -2.48
CA VAL A 18 36.83 0.86 -3.09
C VAL A 18 36.72 0.79 -4.63
N PRO A 19 36.53 1.93 -5.32
CA PRO A 19 36.25 3.27 -4.78
C PRO A 19 34.89 3.33 -4.06
N PRO A 20 34.69 4.25 -3.10
CA PRO A 20 33.40 4.42 -2.44
C PRO A 20 32.37 4.94 -3.46
N ARG A 21 31.43 4.09 -3.85
CA ARG A 21 30.39 4.41 -4.82
C ARG A 21 29.06 3.84 -4.36
N PHE A 22 28.02 4.66 -4.41
CA PHE A 22 26.64 4.23 -4.22
C PHE A 22 25.89 4.46 -5.52
N THR A 23 25.36 3.40 -6.09
CA THR A 23 24.63 3.41 -7.36
C THR A 23 23.23 2.87 -7.13
N VAL A 24 22.23 3.64 -7.54
CA VAL A 24 20.83 3.22 -7.52
C VAL A 24 20.35 3.19 -8.96
N SER A 25 19.83 2.05 -9.39
CA SER A 25 19.24 1.89 -10.71
C SER A 25 17.80 1.40 -10.57
N ILE A 26 16.90 2.06 -11.29
CA ILE A 26 15.49 1.67 -11.38
C ILE A 26 15.30 1.09 -12.78
N THR A 27 14.82 -0.14 -12.85
CA THR A 27 14.51 -0.80 -14.13
C THR A 27 13.05 -1.23 -14.15
N LEU A 28 12.43 -1.06 -15.32
CA LEU A 28 11.09 -1.52 -15.61
C LEU A 28 11.20 -2.60 -16.68
N GLY A 29 10.69 -3.80 -16.40
CA GLY A 29 10.78 -4.95 -17.30
C GLY A 29 11.27 -6.20 -16.59
N ASP A 30 12.37 -6.78 -17.05
CA ASP A 30 12.89 -8.02 -16.50
C ASP A 30 13.66 -7.84 -15.18
N LEU A 31 13.66 -8.90 -14.37
CA LEU A 31 14.46 -8.97 -13.15
C LEU A 31 15.96 -8.94 -13.51
N PRO A 32 16.83 -8.21 -12.79
CA PRO A 32 18.26 -8.18 -13.08
C PRO A 32 18.90 -9.58 -13.07
N GLU A 33 19.85 -9.80 -13.97
CA GLU A 33 20.53 -11.09 -14.16
C GLU A 33 21.10 -11.63 -12.86
N GLY A 34 20.92 -12.94 -12.63
CA GLY A 34 21.37 -13.63 -11.41
C GLY A 34 20.40 -13.59 -10.24
N TRP A 35 19.26 -12.90 -10.36
CA TRP A 35 18.13 -13.02 -9.44
C TRP A 35 17.07 -13.94 -10.03
N GLN A 36 16.65 -14.97 -9.29
CA GLN A 36 15.64 -15.89 -9.78
C GLN A 36 14.23 -15.35 -9.55
N PRO A 37 13.32 -15.44 -10.56
CA PRO A 37 11.90 -15.18 -10.33
C PRO A 37 11.39 -16.15 -9.26
N GLY A 38 10.83 -15.62 -8.17
CA GLY A 38 10.28 -16.47 -7.12
C GLY A 38 9.07 -17.25 -7.62
N GLY A 39 9.15 -18.58 -7.62
CA GLY A 39 8.16 -19.49 -8.23
C GLY A 39 6.77 -19.58 -7.59
N LYS A 40 6.35 -18.59 -6.78
CA LYS A 40 4.99 -18.53 -6.22
C LYS A 40 4.24 -17.36 -6.84
N HIS A 41 3.43 -17.67 -7.86
CA HIS A 41 2.49 -16.75 -8.47
C HIS A 41 1.58 -16.12 -7.40
N ALA A 42 1.35 -14.81 -7.50
CA ALA A 42 0.51 -14.09 -6.55
C ALA A 42 -0.94 -14.62 -6.62
N ARG A 43 -1.37 -15.36 -5.59
CA ARG A 43 -2.74 -15.94 -5.53
C ARG A 43 -3.76 -14.80 -5.52
N THR A 44 -4.69 -14.80 -6.46
CA THR A 44 -5.76 -13.80 -6.59
C THR A 44 -6.62 -13.68 -5.32
N TRP A 45 -6.75 -14.76 -4.54
CA TRP A 45 -7.50 -14.77 -3.29
C TRP A 45 -7.03 -13.73 -2.27
N SER A 46 -5.72 -13.48 -2.17
CA SER A 46 -5.18 -12.46 -1.25
C SER A 46 -5.62 -11.04 -1.63
N GLY A 47 -5.71 -10.75 -2.93
CA GLY A 47 -6.21 -9.46 -3.42
C GLY A 47 -7.67 -9.26 -3.05
N LEU A 48 -8.49 -10.31 -3.20
CA LEU A 48 -9.91 -10.29 -2.81
C LEU A 48 -10.07 -10.08 -1.29
N VAL A 49 -9.30 -10.79 -0.47
CA VAL A 49 -9.31 -10.60 0.99
C VAL A 49 -8.90 -9.18 1.36
N GLY A 50 -7.86 -8.65 0.72
CA GLY A 50 -7.44 -7.26 0.91
C GLY A 50 -8.56 -6.27 0.57
N LEU A 51 -9.26 -6.50 -0.55
CA LEU A 51 -10.38 -5.66 -0.98
C LEU A 51 -11.54 -5.70 0.02
N VAL A 52 -11.89 -6.88 0.54
CA VAL A 52 -12.92 -7.03 1.58
C VAL A 52 -12.52 -6.33 2.88
N LEU A 53 -11.22 -6.38 3.24
CA LEU A 53 -10.72 -5.74 4.46
C LEU A 53 -10.77 -4.20 4.39
N ILE A 54 -10.58 -3.61 3.20
CA ILE A 54 -10.62 -2.14 3.03
C ILE A 54 -12.01 -1.60 2.67
N ALA A 55 -12.90 -2.45 2.14
CA ALA A 55 -14.20 -2.03 1.61
C ALA A 55 -15.07 -1.27 2.61
N PRO A 56 -15.24 -1.68 3.89
CA PRO A 56 -16.08 -0.95 4.83
C PRO A 56 -15.65 0.50 5.01
N PHE A 57 -14.36 0.75 5.10
CA PHE A 57 -13.83 2.11 5.23
C PHE A 57 -13.99 2.91 3.93
N VAL A 58 -13.70 2.29 2.79
CA VAL A 58 -13.87 2.93 1.47
C VAL A 58 -15.34 3.34 1.25
N ILE A 59 -16.29 2.50 1.65
CA ILE A 59 -17.73 2.79 1.56
C ILE A 59 -18.09 3.99 2.43
N LEU A 60 -17.65 4.02 3.68
CA LEU A 60 -17.91 5.15 4.58
C LEU A 60 -17.29 6.46 4.07
N LEU A 61 -16.06 6.41 3.58
CA LEU A 61 -15.37 7.55 3.00
C LEU A 61 -16.13 8.07 1.76
N THR A 62 -16.55 7.16 0.88
CA THR A 62 -17.32 7.50 -0.32
C THR A 62 -18.67 8.12 0.07
N ALA A 63 -19.36 7.56 1.06
CA ALA A 63 -20.61 8.11 1.56
C ALA A 63 -20.43 9.52 2.16
N SER A 64 -19.33 9.75 2.89
CA SER A 64 -18.97 11.07 3.42
C SER A 64 -18.71 12.09 2.30
N VAL A 65 -18.01 11.69 1.23
CA VAL A 65 -17.81 12.55 0.04
C VAL A 65 -19.15 12.86 -0.63
N LEU A 66 -20.03 11.87 -0.81
CA LEU A 66 -21.37 12.08 -1.37
C LEU A 66 -22.21 13.04 -0.53
N HIS A 67 -22.10 12.97 0.79
CA HIS A 67 -22.77 13.89 1.70
C HIS A 67 -22.35 15.35 1.45
N ASN A 68 -21.04 15.58 1.28
CA ASN A 68 -20.51 16.91 0.95
C ASN A 68 -20.94 17.42 -0.44
N LEU A 69 -21.34 16.52 -1.33
CA LEU A 69 -21.90 16.84 -2.65
C LEU A 69 -23.43 17.02 -2.63
N GLY A 70 -24.06 16.96 -1.45
CA GLY A 70 -25.51 17.14 -1.27
C GLY A 70 -26.33 15.84 -1.26
N LEU A 71 -25.69 14.67 -1.43
CA LEU A 71 -26.35 13.36 -1.32
C LEU A 71 -26.17 12.80 0.09
N SER A 72 -27.04 13.23 1.01
CA SER A 72 -26.91 12.92 2.45
C SER A 72 -27.44 11.54 2.86
N ALA A 73 -28.38 10.96 2.11
CA ALA A 73 -29.06 9.71 2.46
C ALA A 73 -28.13 8.50 2.71
N PRO A 74 -27.10 8.24 1.87
CA PRO A 74 -26.17 7.13 2.09
C PRO A 74 -25.35 7.31 3.36
N TYR A 75 -24.90 8.53 3.63
CA TYR A 75 -24.12 8.85 4.82
C TYR A 75 -24.97 8.71 6.08
N SER A 76 -26.18 9.29 6.12
CA SER A 76 -27.05 9.19 7.30
C SER A 76 -27.43 7.75 7.66
N TRP A 77 -27.60 6.89 6.65
CA TRP A 77 -27.90 5.49 6.87
C TRP A 77 -26.71 4.72 7.47
N LEU A 78 -25.50 4.99 6.95
CA LEU A 78 -24.28 4.35 7.42
C LEU A 78 -23.84 4.90 8.79
N SER A 79 -23.90 6.21 9.01
CA SER A 79 -23.53 6.85 10.27
C SER A 79 -24.52 6.54 11.39
N GLY A 80 -25.76 6.20 11.07
CA GLY A 80 -26.76 5.74 12.04
C GLY A 80 -26.58 4.29 12.48
N SER A 81 -25.70 3.52 11.84
CA SER A 81 -25.49 2.10 12.12
C SER A 81 -24.21 1.87 12.93
N THR A 82 -24.35 1.44 14.18
CA THR A 82 -23.24 1.04 15.04
C THR A 82 -22.35 -0.02 14.39
N PHE A 83 -22.94 -0.96 13.65
CA PHE A 83 -22.20 -2.00 12.94
C PHE A 83 -21.34 -1.43 11.80
N ALA A 84 -21.84 -0.45 11.05
CA ALA A 84 -21.09 0.17 9.97
C ALA A 84 -19.90 0.95 10.52
N ILE A 85 -20.09 1.70 11.61
CA ILE A 85 -19.01 2.43 12.30
C ILE A 85 -17.96 1.44 12.81
N LEU A 86 -18.36 0.39 13.51
CA LEU A 86 -17.43 -0.64 14.01
C LEU A 86 -16.66 -1.29 12.87
N ALA A 87 -17.33 -1.69 11.79
CA ALA A 87 -16.68 -2.28 10.63
C ALA A 87 -15.69 -1.32 9.96
N GLY A 88 -16.03 -0.03 9.86
CA GLY A 88 -15.13 1.02 9.39
C GLY A 88 -13.89 1.17 10.26
N THR A 89 -14.07 1.24 11.58
CA THR A 89 -12.98 1.36 12.55
C THR A 89 -12.05 0.15 12.51
N VAL A 90 -12.59 -1.08 12.51
CA VAL A 90 -11.78 -2.31 12.39
C VAL A 90 -11.04 -2.35 11.05
N SER A 91 -11.72 -1.96 9.97
CA SER A 91 -11.10 -1.84 8.64
C SER A 91 -9.94 -0.86 8.64
N LEU A 92 -10.08 0.29 9.30
CA LEU A 92 -9.04 1.30 9.39
C LEU A 92 -7.80 0.83 10.17
N PHE A 93 -8.00 0.33 11.39
CA PHE A 93 -6.88 0.02 12.30
C PHE A 93 -6.24 -1.35 12.02
N ILE A 94 -7.01 -2.30 11.50
CA ILE A 94 -6.55 -3.68 11.29
C ILE A 94 -6.58 -4.02 9.81
N GLY A 95 -7.71 -3.75 9.14
CA GLY A 95 -7.91 -4.13 7.74
C GLY A 95 -6.89 -3.52 6.78
N ILE A 96 -6.65 -2.21 6.85
CA ILE A 96 -5.72 -1.48 5.98
C ILE A 96 -4.27 -1.96 6.18
N PRO A 97 -3.70 -1.97 7.41
CA PRO A 97 -2.34 -2.49 7.62
C PRO A 97 -2.17 -3.94 7.18
N VAL A 98 -3.16 -4.81 7.47
CA VAL A 98 -3.12 -6.22 7.05
C VAL A 98 -3.22 -6.35 5.54
N ALA A 99 -4.09 -5.59 4.88
CA ALA A 99 -4.22 -5.58 3.42
C ALA A 99 -2.92 -5.12 2.76
N ILE A 100 -2.29 -4.04 3.26
CA ILE A 100 -1.00 -3.57 2.77
C ILE A 100 0.04 -4.68 2.96
N ALA A 101 0.22 -5.20 4.18
CA ALA A 101 1.22 -6.22 4.45
C ALA A 101 1.03 -7.47 3.59
N MET A 102 -0.19 -8.01 3.49
CA MET A 102 -0.47 -9.22 2.72
C MET A 102 -0.27 -9.04 1.21
N ASN A 103 -0.72 -7.93 0.64
CA ASN A 103 -0.64 -7.69 -0.80
C ASN A 103 0.78 -7.24 -1.19
N LEU A 104 1.37 -6.32 -0.42
CA LEU A 104 2.72 -5.83 -0.66
C LEU A 104 3.74 -6.95 -0.52
N TRP A 105 3.69 -7.76 0.55
CA TRP A 105 4.63 -8.87 0.75
C TRP A 105 4.61 -9.90 -0.39
N ARG A 106 3.46 -10.07 -1.05
CA ARG A 106 3.33 -11.02 -2.16
C ARG A 106 3.93 -10.52 -3.46
N ILE A 107 3.85 -9.21 -3.70
CA ILE A 107 4.38 -8.59 -4.92
C ILE A 107 5.82 -8.11 -4.73
N THR A 108 6.26 -7.83 -3.49
CA THR A 108 7.64 -7.44 -3.19
C THR A 108 8.56 -8.65 -3.12
N ARG A 109 9.72 -8.53 -3.75
CA ARG A 109 10.89 -9.38 -3.56
C ARG A 109 12.00 -8.52 -3.02
N LEU A 110 12.55 -8.97 -1.89
CA LEU A 110 13.70 -8.35 -1.26
C LEU A 110 14.87 -9.30 -1.42
N GLY A 111 15.98 -8.75 -1.88
CA GLY A 111 17.20 -9.48 -2.14
C GLY A 111 18.39 -8.73 -1.58
N TRP A 112 19.32 -9.47 -0.96
CA TRP A 112 20.60 -8.90 -0.54
C TRP A 112 21.72 -9.85 -0.93
N ARG A 113 22.71 -9.34 -1.68
CA ARG A 113 23.89 -10.10 -2.09
C ARG A 113 25.14 -9.31 -1.73
N ARG A 114 26.13 -10.01 -1.20
CA ARG A 114 27.45 -9.44 -0.92
C ARG A 114 28.47 -10.11 -1.83
N HIS A 115 29.27 -9.32 -2.54
CA HIS A 115 30.30 -9.85 -3.44
C HIS A 115 31.52 -8.93 -3.46
N GLY A 116 32.71 -9.48 -3.18
CA GLY A 116 33.98 -8.80 -3.48
C GLY A 116 34.16 -7.37 -2.96
N GLY A 117 33.54 -6.99 -1.83
CA GLY A 117 33.61 -5.62 -1.30
C GLY A 117 32.47 -4.68 -1.73
N SER A 118 31.54 -5.17 -2.55
CA SER A 118 30.25 -4.52 -2.84
C SER A 118 29.10 -5.18 -2.07
N LEU A 119 28.06 -4.39 -1.88
CA LEU A 119 26.83 -4.76 -1.21
C LEU A 119 25.66 -4.36 -2.12
N ASP A 120 24.96 -5.38 -2.60
CA ASP A 120 23.90 -5.27 -3.60
C ASP A 120 22.55 -5.56 -2.93
N GLY A 121 21.72 -4.54 -2.80
CA GLY A 121 20.31 -4.64 -2.43
C GLY A 121 19.42 -4.68 -3.67
N LEU A 122 18.37 -5.49 -3.62
CA LEU A 122 17.32 -5.53 -4.63
C LEU A 122 15.96 -5.42 -3.95
N ILE A 123 15.14 -4.49 -4.44
CA ILE A 123 13.71 -4.43 -4.16
C ILE A 123 13.00 -4.54 -5.50
N ALA A 124 12.34 -5.67 -5.77
CA ALA A 124 11.57 -5.85 -6.99
C ALA A 124 10.10 -6.00 -6.69
N LEU A 125 9.25 -5.33 -7.46
CA LEU A 125 7.80 -5.39 -7.37
C LEU A 125 7.26 -6.11 -8.61
N GLU A 126 6.56 -7.21 -8.42
CA GLU A 126 5.80 -7.88 -9.48
C GLU A 126 4.58 -7.03 -9.82
N VAL A 127 4.38 -6.67 -11.10
CA VAL A 127 3.18 -5.94 -11.53
C VAL A 127 2.00 -6.91 -11.54
N ALA A 128 1.31 -6.98 -10.39
CA ALA A 128 0.04 -7.67 -10.22
C ALA A 128 -1.09 -6.65 -10.03
N PRO A 129 -1.92 -6.38 -11.07
CA PRO A 129 -2.83 -5.23 -11.11
C PRO A 129 -3.75 -5.13 -9.88
N LEU A 130 -4.35 -6.25 -9.48
CA LEU A 130 -5.26 -6.29 -8.33
C LEU A 130 -4.56 -5.97 -7.00
N HIS A 131 -3.39 -6.57 -6.77
CA HIS A 131 -2.63 -6.37 -5.54
C HIS A 131 -2.11 -4.93 -5.46
N LEU A 132 -1.63 -4.40 -6.58
CA LEU A 132 -1.17 -3.02 -6.68
C LEU A 132 -2.32 -2.04 -6.45
N ALA A 133 -3.49 -2.26 -7.05
CA ALA A 133 -4.67 -1.44 -6.81
C ALA A 133 -5.09 -1.44 -5.32
N VAL A 134 -5.14 -2.61 -4.69
CA VAL A 134 -5.46 -2.72 -3.25
C VAL A 134 -4.45 -1.96 -2.40
N VAL A 135 -3.15 -2.11 -2.65
CA VAL A 135 -2.10 -1.39 -1.91
C VAL A 135 -2.22 0.11 -2.12
N VAL A 136 -2.38 0.58 -3.35
CA VAL A 136 -2.51 2.02 -3.66
C VAL A 136 -3.72 2.61 -2.97
N VAL A 137 -4.89 1.97 -3.07
CA VAL A 137 -6.10 2.43 -2.38
C VAL A 137 -5.90 2.45 -0.86
N ALA A 138 -5.34 1.37 -0.29
CA ALA A 138 -5.10 1.29 1.15
C ALA A 138 -4.13 2.37 1.65
N VAL A 139 -3.06 2.64 0.91
CA VAL A 139 -2.08 3.71 1.23
C VAL A 139 -2.71 5.09 1.09
N LEU A 140 -3.48 5.35 0.03
CA LEU A 140 -4.17 6.64 -0.15
C LEU A 140 -5.15 6.89 1.00
N VAL A 141 -5.99 5.91 1.30
CA VAL A 141 -7.01 5.99 2.33
C VAL A 141 -6.39 6.16 3.72
N GLY A 142 -5.41 5.32 4.06
CA GLY A 142 -4.68 5.43 5.33
C GLY A 142 -3.91 6.74 5.44
N GLY A 143 -3.29 7.19 4.34
CA GLY A 143 -2.57 8.47 4.26
C GLY A 143 -3.48 9.68 4.48
N ILE A 144 -4.67 9.71 3.85
CA ILE A 144 -5.67 10.76 4.08
C ILE A 144 -6.06 10.82 5.55
N PHE A 145 -6.32 9.66 6.18
CA PHE A 145 -6.68 9.61 7.58
C PHE A 145 -5.55 10.12 8.50
N VAL A 146 -4.32 9.65 8.30
CA VAL A 146 -3.17 10.10 9.08
C VAL A 146 -2.90 11.60 8.88
N ALA A 147 -3.04 12.10 7.65
CA ALA A 147 -2.91 13.52 7.35
C ALA A 147 -3.98 14.34 8.07
N HIS A 148 -5.22 13.85 8.11
CA HIS A 148 -6.31 14.50 8.85
C HIS A 148 -5.99 14.59 10.34
N LEU A 149 -5.58 13.48 10.96
CA LEU A 149 -5.14 13.46 12.36
C LEU A 149 -3.96 14.40 12.63
N ALA A 150 -3.01 14.49 11.70
CA ALA A 150 -1.87 15.39 11.83
C ALA A 150 -2.29 16.86 11.76
N VAL A 151 -3.23 17.21 10.88
CA VAL A 151 -3.82 18.55 10.79
C VAL A 151 -4.58 18.90 12.06
N ASP A 152 -5.40 17.99 12.58
CA ASP A 152 -6.16 18.22 13.81
C ASP A 152 -5.22 18.38 15.02
N SER A 153 -4.21 17.52 15.12
CA SER A 153 -3.18 17.60 16.16
C SER A 153 -2.41 18.93 16.09
N TYR A 154 -2.06 19.38 14.88
CA TYR A 154 -1.40 20.67 14.67
C TYR A 154 -2.32 21.84 15.04
N ALA A 155 -3.59 21.80 14.64
CA ALA A 155 -4.58 22.81 14.98
C ALA A 155 -4.78 22.91 16.51
N CYS A 156 -4.86 21.77 17.20
CA CYS A 156 -4.94 21.70 18.65
C CYS A 156 -3.71 22.32 19.33
N MET A 157 -2.49 21.99 18.87
CA MET A 157 -1.26 22.62 19.37
C MET A 157 -1.21 24.13 19.11
N SER A 158 -1.82 24.59 18.01
CA SER A 158 -1.92 26.02 17.66
C SER A 158 -3.02 26.78 18.41
N GLY A 159 -3.77 26.12 19.30
CA GLY A 159 -4.77 26.75 20.18
C GLY A 159 -6.22 26.67 19.69
N VAL A 160 -6.50 25.95 18.61
CA VAL A 160 -7.87 25.71 18.13
C VAL A 160 -8.51 24.60 18.97
N ARG A 161 -9.27 24.99 19.99
CA ARG A 161 -9.91 24.06 20.95
C ARG A 161 -10.93 23.10 20.33
N SER A 162 -11.47 23.39 19.15
CA SER A 162 -12.42 22.51 18.46
C SER A 162 -11.74 21.38 17.67
N ALA A 163 -10.42 21.43 17.54
CA ALA A 163 -9.60 20.39 16.92
C ALA A 163 -8.93 19.46 17.97
N CYS A 164 -9.06 19.82 19.24
CA CYS A 164 -8.91 18.94 20.39
C CYS A 164 -10.30 18.37 20.76
#